data_AF-A0AAV5GVH3-F1
#
_entry.id   AF-A0AAV5GVH3-F1
#
_cell.length_a   1.000
_cell.length_b   1.000
_cell.length_c   1.000
_cell.angle_alpha   90.00
_cell.angle_beta   90.00
_cell.angle_gamma   90.00
#
_symmetry.space_group_name_H-M   'P 1'
#
loop_
_entity.id
_entity.type
_entity.pdbx_description
1 polymer ?
#
loop_
_entity_poly.entity_id
_entity_poly.type
_entity_poly.pdbx_seq_one_letter_code
_entity_poly.pdbx_strand_id
1 'polypeptide(L)'
;MSAVPVLRVQAKSQPQPLGLVAFAYSLPPAALSLEWVHSLQLPPDAPAANCQLDINGSTVYGTTACFKALGDAFAAQGALGKDHKESTDILSLLLLAPPFPPDFPTATAFLSALEQRLTLRTFLASHAHPTIADYALFSALKTNVIALGLLPKAPHTQRWFAHLAQLAPVAKALVDVPAQAKLKPAGAAASGDKKPKGAAAAAGKDDDAAAAGKANATFELGLPGAVRGQVVTRLPPEPSGYLHIGHAKAAILNQYFARMYDGKFLVRFDDTNPSKEKAEFEQSIVEDLALLGIKADATSYTSDYFDQLQQYAVQMIKLGKAYADDTEQEVMRDQRMNGVASARRELPVDESLARFAEMATGSAEGKRWCIRAKMSVDDPNKALRDPVIYRVNDLPHHRTGAKWKIYPTYDFACPVVDSLEGVTHALRTNEYRDRNPQYQWMLDALSLRKVDVWDFGRLAFVYTLLSKRKLKWFVEEGHVSGWDDPRFPTVRGSSLLFPPPGNPLSGSNVTVEEPAD
;
A
#
# COMPACT_ATOMS: atom_id res chain seq x y z
N MET A 1 -18.58 -19.88 -34.83
CA MET A 1 -17.44 -19.18 -34.21
C MET A 1 -17.37 -17.81 -34.85
N SER A 2 -17.60 -16.73 -34.08
CA SER A 2 -17.43 -15.36 -34.63
C SER A 2 -15.94 -15.16 -34.92
N ALA A 3 -15.59 -14.61 -36.08
CA ALA A 3 -14.21 -14.31 -36.42
C ALA A 3 -13.63 -13.30 -35.41
N VAL A 4 -12.37 -13.49 -35.00
CA VAL A 4 -11.67 -12.54 -34.12
C VAL A 4 -11.64 -11.17 -34.81
N PRO A 5 -12.07 -10.08 -34.15
CA PRO A 5 -12.05 -8.76 -34.77
C PRO A 5 -10.63 -8.33 -35.13
N VAL A 6 -10.48 -7.56 -36.22
CA VAL A 6 -9.16 -7.10 -36.71
C VAL A 6 -9.15 -5.58 -36.81
N LEU A 7 -8.34 -4.94 -35.97
CA LEU A 7 -8.09 -3.50 -35.99
C LEU A 7 -6.84 -3.20 -36.83
N ARG A 8 -7.01 -2.51 -37.96
CA ARG A 8 -5.93 -2.01 -38.81
C ARG A 8 -5.67 -0.55 -38.53
N VAL A 9 -4.42 -0.21 -38.27
CA VAL A 9 -3.98 1.16 -37.97
C VAL A 9 -2.94 1.61 -38.98
N GLN A 10 -3.15 2.78 -39.58
CA GLN A 10 -2.19 3.36 -40.49
C GLN A 10 -0.98 3.90 -39.71
N ALA A 11 0.18 3.31 -39.95
CA ALA A 11 1.42 3.61 -39.23
C ALA A 11 1.82 5.10 -39.37
N LYS A 12 1.70 5.68 -40.58
CA LYS A 12 1.97 7.09 -40.85
C LYS A 12 0.66 7.88 -41.00
N SER A 13 0.05 8.24 -39.87
CA SER A 13 -1.17 9.06 -39.83
C SER A 13 -1.05 10.24 -38.86
N GLN A 14 -1.79 11.32 -39.15
CA GLN A 14 -2.03 12.42 -38.21
C GLN A 14 -3.54 12.75 -38.17
N PRO A 15 -4.17 12.82 -37.00
CA PRO A 15 -3.63 12.42 -35.69
C PRO A 15 -3.40 10.91 -35.61
N GLN A 16 -2.44 10.49 -34.78
CA GLN A 16 -2.21 9.06 -34.54
C GLN A 16 -3.33 8.48 -33.67
N PRO A 17 -3.86 7.27 -33.95
CA PRO A 17 -4.95 6.66 -33.18
C PRO A 17 -4.44 6.00 -31.90
N LEU A 18 -3.73 6.77 -31.06
CA LEU A 18 -3.08 6.32 -29.83
C LEU A 18 -4.06 5.61 -28.88
N GLY A 19 -5.24 6.19 -28.67
CA GLY A 19 -6.24 5.62 -27.75
C GLY A 19 -6.80 4.28 -28.22
N LEU A 20 -6.96 4.07 -29.53
CA LEU A 20 -7.44 2.79 -30.08
C LEU A 20 -6.41 1.68 -29.86
N VAL A 21 -5.13 2.00 -30.09
CA VAL A 21 -4.02 1.06 -29.86
C VAL A 21 -3.88 0.75 -28.36
N ALA A 22 -3.98 1.77 -27.50
CA ALA A 22 -3.95 1.58 -26.06
C ALA A 22 -5.13 0.72 -25.55
N PHE A 23 -6.34 0.93 -26.09
CA PHE A 23 -7.49 0.10 -25.77
C PHE A 23 -7.30 -1.35 -26.27
N ALA A 24 -6.79 -1.54 -27.49
CA ALA A 24 -6.47 -2.87 -28.02
C ALA A 24 -5.50 -3.63 -27.12
N TYR A 25 -4.45 -2.97 -26.61
CA TYR A 25 -3.50 -3.56 -25.66
C TYR A 25 -4.07 -3.83 -24.27
N SER A 26 -5.23 -3.25 -23.94
CA SER A 26 -5.91 -3.54 -22.67
C SER A 26 -6.74 -4.82 -22.72
N LEU A 27 -7.05 -5.33 -23.92
CA LEU A 27 -7.82 -6.56 -24.11
C LEU A 27 -6.90 -7.79 -24.05
N PRO A 28 -7.44 -8.99 -23.72
CA PRO A 28 -6.70 -10.24 -23.83
C PRO A 28 -6.13 -10.44 -25.25
N PRO A 29 -4.91 -10.98 -25.42
CA PRO A 29 -4.26 -11.09 -26.75
C PRO A 29 -5.06 -11.85 -27.82
N ALA A 30 -5.93 -12.78 -27.41
CA ALA A 30 -6.79 -13.55 -28.32
C ALA A 30 -8.10 -12.84 -28.69
N ALA A 31 -8.42 -11.71 -28.04
CA ALA A 31 -9.72 -11.04 -28.18
C ALA A 31 -9.78 -10.08 -29.38
N LEU A 32 -8.65 -9.50 -29.80
CA LEU A 32 -8.57 -8.53 -30.91
C LEU A 32 -7.19 -8.63 -31.58
N SER A 33 -7.17 -8.75 -32.91
CA SER A 33 -5.94 -8.67 -33.70
C SER A 33 -5.62 -7.21 -34.04
N LEU A 34 -4.39 -6.75 -33.80
CA LEU A 34 -3.91 -5.41 -34.19
C LEU A 34 -2.90 -5.53 -35.33
N GLU A 35 -3.19 -4.87 -36.45
CA GLU A 35 -2.37 -4.88 -37.66
C GLU A 35 -1.93 -3.45 -38.03
N TRP A 36 -0.65 -3.28 -38.32
CA TRP A 36 -0.08 -2.02 -38.80
C TRP A 36 -0.03 -2.00 -40.33
N VAL A 37 -0.61 -0.99 -40.95
CA VAL A 37 -0.69 -0.86 -42.41
C VAL A 37 -0.09 0.45 -42.91
N HIS A 38 0.41 0.46 -44.16
CA HIS A 38 0.91 1.68 -44.80
C HIS A 38 -0.22 2.57 -45.34
N SER A 39 -1.28 1.94 -45.84
CA SER A 39 -2.48 2.58 -46.38
C SER A 39 -3.70 1.69 -46.15
N LEU A 40 -4.86 2.30 -45.94
CA LEU A 40 -6.14 1.60 -45.87
C LEU A 40 -6.77 1.50 -47.25
N GLN A 41 -7.43 0.38 -47.54
CA GLN A 41 -8.25 0.22 -48.73
C GLN A 41 -9.65 0.76 -48.41
N LEU A 42 -9.87 2.03 -48.74
CA LEU A 42 -11.14 2.71 -48.47
C LEU A 42 -12.09 2.56 -49.68
N PRO A 43 -13.40 2.35 -49.45
CA PRO A 43 -14.41 2.47 -50.49
C PRO A 43 -14.36 3.84 -51.17
N PRO A 44 -14.77 3.96 -52.46
CA PRO A 44 -14.68 5.22 -53.22
C PRO A 44 -15.34 6.43 -52.54
N ASP A 45 -16.39 6.19 -51.76
CA ASP A 45 -17.18 7.23 -51.08
C ASP A 45 -16.87 7.38 -49.58
N ALA A 46 -15.85 6.69 -49.07
CA ALA A 46 -15.53 6.71 -47.65
C ALA A 46 -14.71 7.95 -47.24
N PRO A 47 -14.98 8.56 -46.07
CA PRO A 47 -14.18 9.67 -45.56
C PRO A 47 -12.74 9.23 -45.28
N ALA A 48 -11.81 10.19 -45.33
CA ALA A 48 -10.42 9.93 -44.98
C ALA A 48 -10.32 9.32 -43.57
N ALA A 49 -9.74 8.13 -43.49
CA ALA A 49 -9.60 7.37 -42.26
C ALA A 49 -8.16 6.91 -42.06
N ASN A 50 -7.74 6.87 -40.80
CA ASN A 50 -6.42 6.41 -40.37
C ASN A 50 -6.48 5.04 -39.66
N CYS A 51 -7.67 4.49 -39.46
CA CYS A 51 -7.90 3.16 -38.91
C CYS A 51 -9.16 2.51 -39.51
N GLN A 52 -9.17 1.18 -39.48
CA GLN A 52 -10.27 0.33 -39.93
C GLN A 52 -10.44 -0.81 -38.94
N LEU A 53 -11.68 -1.19 -38.64
CA LEU A 53 -12.01 -2.35 -37.81
C LEU A 53 -12.91 -3.29 -38.62
N ASP A 54 -12.49 -4.54 -38.77
CA ASP A 54 -13.35 -5.61 -39.26
C ASP A 54 -13.92 -6.38 -38.07
N ILE A 55 -15.25 -6.41 -37.94
CA ILE A 55 -15.93 -7.03 -36.82
C ILE A 55 -17.32 -7.54 -37.24
N ASN A 56 -17.68 -8.76 -36.82
CA ASN A 56 -18.98 -9.38 -37.09
C ASN A 56 -19.43 -9.32 -38.58
N GLY A 57 -18.50 -9.51 -39.51
CA GLY A 57 -18.78 -9.46 -40.96
C GLY A 57 -19.01 -8.05 -41.53
N SER A 58 -18.78 -7.00 -40.73
CA SER A 58 -18.87 -5.60 -41.15
C SER A 58 -17.51 -4.91 -41.00
N THR A 59 -17.24 -3.91 -41.85
CA THR A 59 -16.03 -3.10 -41.80
C THR A 59 -16.39 -1.67 -41.44
N VAL A 60 -15.70 -1.12 -40.43
CA VAL A 60 -15.90 0.23 -39.91
C VAL A 60 -14.63 1.05 -40.11
N TYR A 61 -14.77 2.31 -40.50
CA TYR A 61 -13.64 3.19 -40.81
C TYR A 61 -13.62 4.42 -39.90
N GLY A 62 -12.42 4.82 -39.48
CA GLY A 62 -12.19 6.05 -38.72
C GLY A 62 -12.27 5.86 -37.21
N THR A 63 -11.55 6.72 -36.47
CA THR A 63 -11.27 6.57 -35.04
C THR A 63 -12.54 6.43 -34.21
N THR A 64 -13.48 7.35 -34.40
CA THR A 64 -14.72 7.43 -33.64
C THR A 64 -15.62 6.21 -33.86
N ALA A 65 -15.76 5.78 -35.11
CA ALA A 65 -16.60 4.63 -35.44
C ALA A 65 -15.96 3.32 -34.96
N CYS A 66 -14.62 3.20 -35.03
CA CYS A 66 -13.90 2.06 -34.46
C CYS A 66 -14.07 1.97 -32.94
N PHE A 67 -13.97 3.09 -32.20
CA PHE A 67 -14.24 3.10 -30.76
C PHE A 67 -15.66 2.63 -30.45
N LYS A 68 -16.67 3.11 -31.19
CA LYS A 68 -18.06 2.69 -31.01
C LYS A 68 -18.21 1.18 -31.17
N ALA A 69 -17.72 0.64 -32.29
CA ALA A 69 -17.84 -0.77 -32.61
C ALA A 69 -17.10 -1.68 -31.61
N LEU A 70 -15.93 -1.25 -31.10
CA LEU A 70 -15.23 -1.96 -30.04
C LEU A 70 -15.97 -1.88 -28.70
N GLY A 71 -16.53 -0.72 -28.36
CA GLY A 71 -17.34 -0.55 -27.14
C GLY A 71 -18.54 -1.48 -27.11
N ASP A 72 -19.26 -1.58 -28.23
CA ASP A 72 -20.41 -2.47 -28.39
C ASP A 72 -20.00 -3.95 -28.30
N ALA A 73 -18.92 -4.34 -28.97
CA ALA A 73 -18.46 -5.72 -29.03
C ALA A 73 -17.91 -6.27 -27.70
N PHE A 74 -17.27 -5.41 -26.90
CA PHE A 74 -16.65 -5.80 -25.64
C PHE A 74 -17.46 -5.34 -24.41
N ALA A 75 -18.71 -4.92 -24.61
CA ALA A 75 -19.59 -4.45 -23.54
C ALA A 75 -19.72 -5.44 -22.38
N ALA A 76 -19.90 -6.73 -22.69
CA ALA A 76 -20.01 -7.81 -21.70
C ALA A 76 -18.71 -8.11 -20.94
N GLN A 77 -17.55 -7.69 -21.46
CA GLN A 77 -16.23 -7.86 -20.84
C GLN A 77 -15.83 -6.64 -20.00
N GLY A 78 -16.77 -5.73 -19.72
CA GLY A 78 -16.52 -4.54 -18.91
C GLY A 78 -15.90 -3.38 -19.68
N ALA A 79 -15.81 -3.42 -21.02
CA ALA A 79 -15.34 -2.29 -21.83
C ALA A 79 -16.17 -1.01 -21.60
N LEU A 80 -17.42 -1.19 -21.17
CA LEU A 80 -18.36 -0.14 -20.81
C LEU A 80 -18.52 0.07 -19.28
N GLY A 81 -17.91 -0.76 -18.42
CA GLY A 81 -18.16 -0.79 -16.98
C GLY A 81 -19.47 -1.50 -16.58
N LYS A 82 -19.77 -1.56 -15.27
CA LYS A 82 -20.95 -2.28 -14.72
C LYS A 82 -22.29 -1.57 -14.98
N ASP A 83 -22.29 -0.27 -15.26
CA ASP A 83 -23.49 0.53 -15.48
C ASP A 83 -23.56 0.98 -16.95
N HIS A 84 -24.24 0.17 -17.78
CA HIS A 84 -24.37 0.36 -19.22
C HIS A 84 -24.86 1.77 -19.64
N LYS A 85 -25.61 2.45 -18.76
CA LYS A 85 -26.13 3.79 -18.99
C LYS A 85 -25.02 4.85 -18.96
N GLU A 86 -24.13 4.80 -17.96
CA GLU A 86 -23.04 5.78 -17.81
C GLU A 86 -22.02 5.66 -18.93
N SER A 87 -21.77 4.45 -19.43
CA SER A 87 -20.91 4.25 -20.60
C SER A 87 -21.52 4.77 -21.89
N THR A 88 -22.82 4.56 -22.08
CA THR A 88 -23.55 5.08 -23.25
C THR A 88 -23.58 6.61 -23.23
N ASP A 89 -23.69 7.23 -22.05
CA ASP A 89 -23.58 8.68 -21.86
C ASP A 89 -22.17 9.20 -22.16
N ILE A 90 -21.11 8.43 -21.87
CA ILE A 90 -19.74 8.82 -22.22
C ILE A 90 -19.38 8.52 -23.68
N LEU A 91 -19.94 7.46 -24.26
CA LEU A 91 -19.89 7.22 -25.69
C LEU A 91 -20.61 8.35 -26.45
N SER A 92 -21.70 8.89 -25.87
CA SER A 92 -22.40 10.08 -26.39
C SER A 92 -21.53 11.35 -26.29
N LEU A 93 -20.72 11.49 -25.22
CA LEU A 93 -19.68 12.52 -25.13
C LEU A 93 -18.55 12.33 -26.17
N LEU A 94 -18.26 11.10 -26.58
CA LEU A 94 -17.25 10.76 -27.60
C LEU A 94 -17.74 10.91 -29.06
N LEU A 95 -19.04 10.73 -29.31
CA LEU A 95 -19.62 10.61 -30.66
C LEU A 95 -20.25 11.90 -31.20
N LEU A 96 -20.54 12.91 -30.36
CA LEU A 96 -21.20 14.16 -30.78
C LEU A 96 -20.24 15.37 -30.92
N ALA A 97 -18.95 15.21 -30.64
CA ALA A 97 -17.96 16.27 -30.78
C ALA A 97 -16.93 15.93 -31.88
N PRO A 98 -17.09 16.42 -33.13
CA PRO A 98 -15.97 16.51 -34.05
C PRO A 98 -15.10 17.74 -33.64
N PRO A 99 -13.82 17.75 -34.01
CA PRO A 99 -12.71 17.39 -33.11
C PRO A 99 -12.72 18.18 -31.81
N PHE A 100 -12.10 17.63 -30.76
CA PHE A 100 -11.75 18.31 -29.51
C PHE A 100 -11.58 19.84 -29.65
N PRO A 101 -12.15 20.66 -28.75
CA PRO A 101 -12.41 22.09 -28.94
C PRO A 101 -11.36 22.85 -29.78
N PRO A 102 -11.76 23.45 -30.91
CA PRO A 102 -10.82 24.03 -31.87
C PRO A 102 -10.18 25.33 -31.37
N ASP A 103 -10.76 25.94 -30.33
CA ASP A 103 -10.35 27.21 -29.76
C ASP A 103 -10.22 27.16 -28.24
N PHE A 104 -9.58 28.19 -27.68
CA PHE A 104 -9.30 28.30 -26.25
C PHE A 104 -10.57 28.39 -25.38
N PRO A 105 -11.62 29.18 -25.73
CA PRO A 105 -12.87 29.21 -24.97
C PRO A 105 -13.53 27.84 -24.85
N THR A 106 -13.69 27.13 -25.98
CA THR A 106 -14.34 25.82 -26.01
C THR A 106 -13.48 24.78 -25.27
N ALA A 107 -12.15 24.90 -25.35
CA ALA A 107 -11.21 24.02 -24.63
C ALA A 107 -11.27 24.22 -23.12
N THR A 108 -11.42 25.47 -22.69
CA THR A 108 -11.57 25.82 -21.27
C THR A 108 -12.89 25.30 -20.71
N ALA A 109 -14.00 25.49 -21.42
CA ALA A 109 -15.31 24.98 -21.00
C ALA A 109 -15.32 23.45 -20.91
N PHE A 110 -14.74 22.78 -21.91
CA PHE A 110 -14.60 21.32 -21.91
C PHE A 110 -13.77 20.81 -20.72
N LEU A 111 -12.59 21.39 -20.49
CA LEU A 111 -11.74 20.99 -19.37
C LEU A 111 -12.40 21.28 -18.02
N SER A 112 -13.19 22.35 -17.89
CA SER A 112 -13.95 22.62 -16.67
C SER A 112 -15.00 21.54 -16.38
N ALA A 113 -15.71 21.05 -17.41
CA ALA A 113 -16.68 19.97 -17.25
C ALA A 113 -16.00 18.64 -16.89
N LEU A 114 -14.85 18.36 -17.52
CA LEU A 114 -14.04 17.19 -17.22
C LEU A 114 -13.48 17.23 -15.78
N GLU A 115 -12.99 18.39 -15.36
CA GLU A 115 -12.49 18.64 -14.01
C GLU A 115 -13.55 18.34 -12.96
N GLN A 116 -14.76 18.87 -13.14
CA GLN A 116 -15.87 18.65 -12.23
C GLN A 116 -16.29 17.17 -12.15
N ARG A 117 -16.20 16.43 -13.27
CA ARG A 117 -16.51 15.00 -13.28
C ARG A 117 -15.47 14.17 -12.54
N LEU A 118 -14.19 14.53 -12.66
CA LEU A 118 -13.05 13.81 -12.10
C LEU A 118 -12.72 14.18 -10.65
N THR A 119 -13.43 15.14 -10.05
CA THR A 119 -13.25 15.56 -8.65
C THR A 119 -13.25 14.40 -7.67
N LEU A 120 -14.17 13.44 -7.82
CA LEU A 120 -14.35 12.29 -6.92
C LEU A 120 -14.18 10.93 -7.61
N ARG A 121 -13.61 10.90 -8.82
CA ARG A 121 -13.54 9.69 -9.64
C ARG A 121 -12.12 9.38 -10.09
N THR A 122 -11.75 8.10 -10.07
CA THR A 122 -10.46 7.63 -10.60
C THR A 122 -10.47 7.59 -12.12
N PHE A 123 -11.54 7.06 -12.74
CA PHE A 123 -11.78 7.02 -14.19
C PHE A 123 -13.12 7.67 -14.53
N LEU A 124 -13.40 7.89 -15.82
CA LEU A 124 -14.58 8.65 -16.27
C LEU A 124 -15.92 8.00 -15.90
N ALA A 125 -16.02 6.67 -16.08
CA ALA A 125 -17.24 5.87 -15.85
C ALA A 125 -17.12 4.89 -14.69
N SER A 126 -15.90 4.41 -14.42
CA SER A 126 -15.65 3.29 -13.50
C SER A 126 -14.76 3.75 -12.36
N HIS A 127 -14.92 3.13 -11.19
CA HIS A 127 -14.06 3.38 -10.04
C HIS A 127 -12.86 2.43 -9.97
N ALA A 128 -12.85 1.36 -10.77
CA ALA A 128 -11.89 0.27 -10.64
C ALA A 128 -10.94 0.09 -11.85
N HIS A 129 -11.38 0.42 -13.07
CA HIS A 129 -10.60 0.23 -14.29
C HIS A 129 -10.93 1.30 -15.34
N PRO A 130 -10.00 1.64 -16.23
CA PRO A 130 -10.28 2.53 -17.36
C PRO A 130 -11.30 1.88 -18.31
N THR A 131 -12.18 2.71 -18.85
CA THR A 131 -13.15 2.31 -19.88
C THR A 131 -12.70 2.78 -21.25
N ILE A 132 -13.39 2.36 -22.31
CA ILE A 132 -13.10 2.83 -23.68
C ILE A 132 -13.11 4.36 -23.80
N ALA A 133 -13.93 5.02 -22.98
CA ALA A 133 -13.99 6.47 -22.85
C ALA A 133 -12.69 7.10 -22.36
N ASP A 134 -12.05 6.48 -21.38
CA ASP A 134 -10.82 6.97 -20.78
C ASP A 134 -9.70 6.99 -21.84
N TYR A 135 -9.58 5.90 -22.61
CA TYR A 135 -8.59 5.79 -23.68
C TYR A 135 -8.83 6.79 -24.82
N ALA A 136 -10.09 6.94 -25.23
CA ALA A 136 -10.44 7.85 -26.30
C ALA A 136 -10.21 9.32 -25.90
N LEU A 137 -10.63 9.72 -24.70
CA LEU A 137 -10.44 11.08 -24.21
C LEU A 137 -8.97 11.40 -23.94
N PHE A 138 -8.21 10.42 -23.41
CA PHE A 138 -6.77 10.56 -23.23
C PHE A 138 -6.07 10.84 -24.56
N SER A 139 -6.42 10.09 -25.61
CA SER A 139 -5.86 10.28 -26.96
C SER A 139 -6.20 11.66 -27.53
N ALA A 140 -7.44 12.12 -27.32
CA ALA A 140 -7.87 13.44 -27.78
C ALA A 140 -7.08 14.57 -27.08
N LEU A 141 -6.92 14.50 -25.76
CA LEU A 141 -6.13 15.46 -24.99
C LEU A 141 -4.64 15.42 -25.37
N LYS A 142 -4.08 14.22 -25.53
CA LYS A 142 -2.65 14.04 -25.84
C LYS A 142 -2.26 14.60 -27.22
N THR A 143 -3.20 14.62 -28.16
CA THR A 143 -2.97 15.08 -29.54
C THR A 143 -3.32 16.56 -29.75
N ASN A 144 -3.89 17.24 -28.75
CA ASN A 144 -4.29 18.65 -28.85
C ASN A 144 -3.39 19.56 -28.00
N VAL A 145 -2.66 20.47 -28.65
CA VAL A 145 -1.70 21.37 -28.01
C VAL A 145 -2.37 22.37 -27.05
N ILE A 146 -3.55 22.89 -27.40
CA ILE A 146 -4.32 23.82 -26.56
C ILE A 146 -4.71 23.11 -25.26
N ALA A 147 -5.21 21.88 -25.36
CA ALA A 147 -5.59 21.08 -24.22
C ALA A 147 -4.40 20.81 -23.27
N LEU A 148 -3.26 20.41 -23.84
CA LEU A 148 -2.04 20.16 -23.07
C LEU A 148 -1.56 21.42 -22.33
N GLY A 149 -1.67 22.59 -22.94
CA GLY A 149 -1.33 23.88 -22.30
C GLY A 149 -2.26 24.26 -21.16
N LEU A 150 -3.50 23.78 -21.17
CA LEU A 150 -4.51 24.06 -20.16
C LEU A 150 -4.53 23.03 -19.01
N LEU A 151 -4.02 21.82 -19.21
CA LEU A 151 -4.01 20.75 -18.19
C LEU A 151 -3.49 21.18 -16.81
N PRO A 152 -2.40 21.98 -16.67
CA PRO A 152 -1.91 22.42 -15.36
C PRO A 152 -2.92 23.25 -14.54
N LYS A 153 -3.97 23.79 -15.18
CA LYS A 153 -5.04 24.56 -14.52
C LYS A 153 -6.22 23.69 -14.06
N ALA A 154 -6.19 22.39 -14.33
CA ALA A 154 -7.25 21.44 -14.03
C ALA A 154 -6.66 20.25 -13.23
N PRO A 155 -6.47 20.38 -11.90
CA PRO A 155 -5.69 19.43 -11.11
C PRO A 155 -6.25 18.00 -11.11
N HIS A 156 -7.56 17.81 -11.08
CA HIS A 156 -8.17 16.47 -11.11
C HIS A 156 -8.02 15.82 -12.49
N THR A 157 -8.17 16.61 -13.54
CA THR A 157 -7.94 16.19 -14.93
C THR A 157 -6.48 15.86 -15.18
N GLN A 158 -5.56 16.69 -14.68
CA GLN A 158 -4.13 16.46 -14.77
C GLN A 158 -3.72 15.17 -14.06
N ARG A 159 -4.27 14.92 -12.85
CA ARG A 159 -4.07 13.67 -12.11
C ARG A 159 -4.53 12.46 -12.94
N TRP A 160 -5.76 12.49 -13.44
CA TRP A 160 -6.32 11.41 -14.27
C TRP A 160 -5.48 11.20 -15.54
N PHE A 161 -5.07 12.28 -16.23
CA PHE A 161 -4.25 12.20 -17.44
C PHE A 161 -2.88 11.58 -17.17
N ALA A 162 -2.20 12.01 -16.10
CA ALA A 162 -0.91 11.46 -15.69
C ALA A 162 -1.04 9.97 -15.29
N HIS A 163 -2.12 9.60 -14.60
CA HIS A 163 -2.38 8.22 -14.23
C HIS A 163 -2.62 7.34 -15.46
N LEU A 164 -3.47 7.76 -16.41
CA LEU A 164 -3.68 7.01 -17.66
C LEU A 164 -2.39 6.82 -18.45
N ALA A 165 -1.52 7.84 -18.52
CA ALA A 165 -0.23 7.74 -19.21
C ALA A 165 0.69 6.65 -18.64
N GLN A 166 0.52 6.27 -17.37
CA GLN A 166 1.33 5.27 -16.68
C GLN A 166 0.76 3.85 -16.79
N LEU A 167 -0.49 3.69 -17.23
CA LEU A 167 -1.08 2.35 -17.41
C LEU A 167 -0.33 1.58 -18.50
N ALA A 168 -0.03 0.31 -18.25
CA ALA A 168 0.78 -0.52 -19.16
C ALA A 168 0.30 -0.50 -20.62
N PRO A 169 -1.02 -0.59 -20.93
CA PRO A 169 -1.51 -0.49 -22.31
C PRO A 169 -1.23 0.87 -22.97
N VAL A 170 -1.36 1.96 -22.21
CA VAL A 170 -1.15 3.33 -22.69
C VAL A 170 0.33 3.63 -22.86
N ALA A 171 1.16 3.27 -21.88
CA ALA A 171 2.61 3.42 -21.94
C ALA A 171 3.19 2.66 -23.15
N LYS A 172 2.71 1.44 -23.40
CA LYS A 172 3.08 0.66 -24.57
C LYS A 172 2.67 1.34 -25.87
N ALA A 173 1.43 1.83 -25.96
CA ALA A 173 0.95 2.55 -27.15
C ALA A 173 1.74 3.85 -27.41
N LEU A 174 2.12 4.59 -26.35
CA LEU A 174 2.94 5.80 -26.46
C LEU A 174 4.33 5.55 -27.06
N VAL A 175 4.86 4.33 -26.94
CA VAL A 175 6.13 3.90 -27.53
C VAL A 175 5.94 3.34 -28.94
N ASP A 176 4.99 2.42 -29.10
CA ASP A 176 4.80 1.68 -30.35
C ASP A 176 4.29 2.56 -31.47
N VAL A 177 3.31 3.44 -31.20
CA VAL A 177 2.66 4.24 -32.25
C VAL A 177 3.67 5.17 -32.95
N PRO A 178 4.54 5.92 -32.25
CA PRO A 178 5.60 6.69 -32.90
C PRO A 178 6.69 5.83 -33.57
N ALA A 179 7.00 4.65 -33.02
CA ALA A 179 8.01 3.76 -33.61
C ALA A 179 7.53 3.19 -34.96
N GLN A 180 6.28 2.77 -35.03
CA GLN A 180 5.65 2.26 -36.24
C GLN A 180 5.54 3.34 -37.33
N ALA A 181 5.26 4.59 -36.95
CA ALA A 181 5.27 5.72 -37.88
C ALA A 181 6.63 5.97 -38.56
N LYS A 182 7.74 5.52 -37.97
CA LYS A 182 9.09 5.70 -38.52
C LYS A 182 9.52 4.58 -39.48
N LEU A 183 8.81 3.45 -39.52
CA LEU A 183 9.15 2.33 -40.40
C LEU A 183 8.85 2.66 -41.86
N LYS A 184 9.76 2.28 -42.77
CA LYS A 184 9.57 2.39 -44.22
C LYS A 184 8.77 1.19 -44.76
N PRO A 185 8.02 1.33 -45.86
CA PRO A 185 7.36 0.20 -46.51
C PRO A 185 8.37 -0.85 -46.94
N ALA A 186 8.01 -2.13 -46.79
CA ALA A 186 8.76 -3.22 -47.40
C ALA A 186 8.68 -3.04 -48.93
N GLY A 187 9.82 -2.69 -49.56
CA GLY A 187 9.92 -2.49 -51.01
C GLY A 187 10.57 -1.17 -51.47
N ALA A 188 10.83 -0.21 -50.57
CA ALA A 188 11.54 1.02 -50.95
C ALA A 188 13.07 0.82 -50.87
N ALA A 189 13.67 0.44 -52.00
CA ALA A 189 15.12 0.36 -52.18
C ALA A 189 15.82 1.69 -51.83
N ALA A 190 17.02 1.58 -51.28
CA ALA A 190 17.87 2.69 -50.91
C ALA A 190 18.34 3.49 -52.14
N SER A 191 18.23 4.81 -52.09
CA SER A 191 19.02 5.73 -52.91
C SER A 191 19.72 6.74 -51.98
N GLY A 192 21.03 6.92 -52.20
CA GLY A 192 21.96 7.77 -51.45
C GLY A 192 21.53 9.24 -51.37
N ASP A 193 22.16 10.12 -50.60
CA ASP A 193 23.56 10.23 -50.18
C ASP A 193 23.62 10.88 -48.79
N LYS A 194 24.48 10.38 -47.89
CA LYS A 194 24.89 11.12 -46.69
C LYS A 194 26.25 11.78 -46.95
N LYS A 195 26.23 13.11 -47.09
CA LYS A 195 27.43 13.95 -47.01
C LYS A 195 27.71 14.28 -45.54
N PRO A 196 28.94 14.14 -45.02
CA PRO A 196 29.24 14.42 -43.62
C PRO A 196 29.57 15.91 -43.42
N LYS A 197 28.96 16.53 -42.40
CA LYS A 197 29.43 17.73 -41.69
C LYS A 197 29.19 17.41 -40.22
N GLY A 198 30.11 17.51 -39.28
CA GLY A 198 31.40 18.16 -39.20
C GLY A 198 31.54 18.43 -37.70
N ALA A 199 32.49 17.79 -37.05
CA ALA A 199 32.76 17.98 -35.64
C ALA A 199 33.30 19.39 -35.39
N ALA A 200 32.76 20.09 -34.39
CA ALA A 200 33.41 21.22 -33.77
C ALA A 200 33.22 21.10 -32.24
N ALA A 201 34.33 20.92 -31.55
CA ALA A 201 34.45 21.00 -30.11
C ALA A 201 34.88 22.42 -29.71
N ALA A 202 34.31 22.93 -28.61
CA ALA A 202 34.89 23.92 -27.70
C ALA A 202 34.02 23.86 -26.42
N ALA A 203 34.44 23.21 -25.34
CA ALA A 203 35.42 23.64 -24.33
C ALA A 203 34.91 24.79 -23.43
N GLY A 204 34.52 24.42 -22.21
CA GLY A 204 34.93 25.05 -20.94
C GLY A 204 34.40 26.44 -20.58
N LYS A 205 33.59 26.50 -19.52
CA LYS A 205 33.74 27.49 -18.45
C LYS A 205 33.10 26.99 -17.15
N ASP A 206 33.96 26.70 -16.19
CA ASP A 206 33.66 26.66 -14.77
C ASP A 206 33.21 28.06 -14.31
N ASP A 207 32.28 28.12 -13.36
CA ASP A 207 32.19 29.21 -12.40
C ASP A 207 31.50 28.67 -11.14
N ASP A 208 32.32 28.48 -10.11
CA ASP A 208 31.93 28.33 -8.71
C ASP A 208 31.31 29.64 -8.17
N ALA A 209 30.53 29.45 -7.11
CA ALA A 209 30.10 30.43 -6.12
C ALA A 209 28.92 31.38 -6.45
N ALA A 210 27.75 31.01 -5.94
CA ALA A 210 26.87 31.96 -5.23
C ALA A 210 26.04 31.23 -4.18
N ALA A 211 26.67 31.00 -3.03
CA ALA A 211 25.98 30.73 -1.78
C ALA A 211 25.37 32.03 -1.25
N ALA A 212 24.05 32.09 -1.10
CA ALA A 212 23.37 32.86 -0.07
C ALA A 212 21.86 32.58 -0.08
N GLY A 213 21.36 32.08 1.06
CA GLY A 213 20.01 32.42 1.49
C GLY A 213 18.88 31.48 1.08
N LYS A 214 18.86 30.29 1.67
CA LYS A 214 17.70 29.78 2.43
C LYS A 214 18.23 28.66 3.31
N ALA A 215 18.29 28.92 4.61
CA ALA A 215 18.66 27.93 5.60
C ALA A 215 17.73 26.72 5.44
N ASN A 216 18.23 25.67 4.81
CA ASN A 216 17.72 24.32 4.99
C ASN A 216 17.89 24.06 6.49
N ALA A 217 16.81 24.14 7.25
CA ALA A 217 16.75 23.60 8.60
C ALA A 217 17.05 22.11 8.47
N THR A 218 18.32 21.76 8.60
CA THR A 218 18.78 20.39 8.76
C THR A 218 18.34 20.01 10.16
N PHE A 219 17.11 19.48 10.27
CA PHE A 219 16.78 18.62 11.39
C PHE A 219 17.78 17.47 11.30
N GLU A 220 18.82 17.48 12.14
CA GLU A 220 19.60 16.28 12.40
C GLU A 220 18.65 15.27 13.05
N LEU A 221 17.93 14.52 12.22
CA LEU A 221 17.18 13.34 12.63
C LEU A 221 18.23 12.28 13.00
N GLY A 222 18.72 12.38 14.23
CA GLY A 222 19.65 11.42 14.82
C GLY A 222 18.97 10.60 15.91
N LEU A 223 19.44 9.38 16.11
CA LEU A 223 19.12 8.59 17.30
C LEU A 223 20.09 8.99 18.43
N PRO A 224 19.59 9.52 19.57
CA PRO A 224 20.45 9.90 20.69
C PRO A 224 21.25 8.70 21.20
N GLY A 225 22.56 8.86 21.40
CA GLY A 225 23.41 7.77 21.90
C GLY A 225 23.71 6.65 20.88
N ALA A 226 23.28 6.80 19.62
CA ALA A 226 23.54 5.80 18.59
C ALA A 226 25.03 5.68 18.26
N VAL A 227 25.51 4.43 18.32
CA VAL A 227 26.86 4.05 17.89
C VAL A 227 26.75 3.34 16.54
N ARG A 228 27.45 3.88 15.53
CA ARG A 228 27.50 3.30 14.18
C ARG A 228 27.98 1.85 14.23
N GLY A 229 27.34 0.97 13.46
CA GLY A 229 27.56 -0.47 13.44
C GLY A 229 26.85 -1.24 14.56
N GLN A 230 26.33 -0.57 15.59
CA GLN A 230 25.72 -1.21 16.76
C GLN A 230 24.21 -0.95 16.88
N VAL A 231 23.66 -0.01 16.11
CA VAL A 231 22.23 0.28 16.12
C VAL A 231 21.43 -0.95 15.71
N VAL A 232 20.49 -1.34 16.55
CA VAL A 232 19.46 -2.32 16.23
C VAL A 232 18.10 -1.68 16.45
N THR A 233 17.28 -1.66 15.40
CA THR A 233 15.88 -1.22 15.39
C THR A 233 14.96 -2.38 15.03
N ARG A 234 13.64 -2.22 15.24
CA ARG A 234 12.66 -3.25 14.86
C ARG A 234 11.30 -2.68 14.52
N LEU A 235 10.64 -3.33 13.56
CA LEU A 235 9.20 -3.22 13.35
C LEU A 235 8.51 -4.40 14.06
N PRO A 236 7.68 -4.16 15.08
CA PRO A 236 6.96 -5.22 15.77
C PRO A 236 5.46 -5.27 15.42
N PRO A 237 5.03 -5.75 14.22
CA PRO A 237 3.61 -5.78 13.89
C PRO A 237 2.89 -6.93 14.60
N GLU A 238 1.70 -6.67 15.14
CA GLU A 238 0.77 -7.72 15.58
C GLU A 238 0.11 -8.35 14.34
N PRO A 239 0.15 -9.68 14.15
CA PRO A 239 -0.45 -10.37 13.00
C PRO A 239 -1.98 -10.49 13.13
N SER A 240 -2.64 -9.35 13.33
CA SER A 240 -4.09 -9.21 13.57
C SER A 240 -4.83 -8.44 12.47
N GLY A 241 -4.14 -8.08 11.39
CA GLY A 241 -4.72 -7.37 10.25
C GLY A 241 -3.66 -6.86 9.27
N TYR A 242 -4.14 -6.44 8.09
CA TYR A 242 -3.32 -5.91 7.00
C TYR A 242 -2.54 -4.65 7.40
N LEU A 243 -1.36 -4.46 6.80
CA LEU A 243 -0.61 -3.22 6.97
C LEU A 243 -1.33 -2.06 6.26
N HIS A 244 -1.12 -0.87 6.79
CA HIS A 244 -1.62 0.37 6.22
C HIS A 244 -0.50 1.40 6.20
N ILE A 245 -0.71 2.52 5.53
CA ILE A 245 0.30 3.56 5.36
C ILE A 245 0.96 4.05 6.68
N GLY A 246 0.22 4.02 7.79
CA GLY A 246 0.80 4.29 9.12
C GLY A 246 1.87 3.27 9.56
N HIS A 247 1.70 1.98 9.22
CA HIS A 247 2.70 0.94 9.45
C HIS A 247 3.88 1.09 8.48
N ALA A 248 3.61 1.47 7.23
CA ALA A 248 4.67 1.76 6.25
C ALA A 248 5.62 2.85 6.75
N LYS A 249 5.10 3.95 7.32
CA LYS A 249 5.94 4.98 7.97
C LYS A 249 6.84 4.39 9.05
N ALA A 250 6.29 3.59 9.96
CA ALA A 250 7.05 2.98 11.04
C ALA A 250 8.15 2.05 10.51
N ALA A 251 7.83 1.25 9.50
CA ALA A 251 8.75 0.31 8.88
C ALA A 251 9.90 1.02 8.16
N ILE A 252 9.57 2.01 7.31
CA ILE A 252 10.55 2.86 6.62
C ILE A 252 11.45 3.57 7.63
N LEU A 253 10.90 4.11 8.71
CA LEU A 253 11.69 4.85 9.69
C LEU A 253 12.67 3.95 10.45
N ASN A 254 12.23 2.76 10.88
CA ASN A 254 13.11 1.80 11.54
C ASN A 254 14.22 1.33 10.60
N GLN A 255 13.89 1.01 9.34
CA GLN A 255 14.89 0.60 8.35
C GLN A 255 15.85 1.75 8.03
N TYR A 256 15.34 2.97 7.83
CA TYR A 256 16.14 4.17 7.57
C TYR A 256 17.21 4.37 8.64
N PHE A 257 16.82 4.37 9.92
CA PHE A 257 17.79 4.56 11.00
C PHE A 257 18.78 3.39 11.13
N ALA A 258 18.33 2.15 10.96
CA ALA A 258 19.25 1.03 10.92
C ALA A 258 20.31 1.22 9.82
N ARG A 259 19.90 1.59 8.60
CA ARG A 259 20.83 1.78 7.48
C ARG A 259 21.71 3.03 7.63
N MET A 260 21.17 4.13 8.15
CA MET A 260 21.92 5.37 8.41
C MET A 260 23.10 5.15 9.37
N TYR A 261 22.95 4.23 10.32
CA TYR A 261 23.96 3.90 11.33
C TYR A 261 24.66 2.56 11.06
N ASP A 262 24.60 1.99 9.86
CA ASP A 262 25.22 0.69 9.51
C ASP A 262 24.83 -0.46 10.46
N GLY A 263 23.62 -0.37 10.99
CA GLY A 263 23.04 -1.26 11.98
C GLY A 263 22.11 -2.33 11.40
N LYS A 264 21.34 -2.97 12.29
CA LYS A 264 20.38 -4.03 11.98
C LYS A 264 18.94 -3.56 12.13
N PHE A 265 18.10 -4.00 11.21
CA PHE A 265 16.66 -3.81 11.23
C PHE A 265 15.97 -5.16 11.34
N LEU A 266 15.21 -5.35 12.42
CA LEU A 266 14.47 -6.58 12.68
C LEU A 266 12.98 -6.42 12.34
N VAL A 267 12.34 -7.51 11.95
CA VAL A 267 10.88 -7.60 11.92
C VAL A 267 10.46 -8.67 12.92
N ARG A 268 9.77 -8.26 13.98
CA ARG A 268 9.30 -9.20 15.02
C ARG A 268 7.79 -9.29 14.99
N PHE A 269 7.24 -10.44 14.65
CA PHE A 269 5.80 -10.64 14.81
C PHE A 269 5.47 -10.65 16.29
N ASP A 270 4.66 -9.68 16.72
CA ASP A 270 4.25 -9.58 18.11
C ASP A 270 2.97 -10.39 18.33
N ASP A 271 3.18 -11.70 18.43
CA ASP A 271 2.17 -12.74 18.50
C ASP A 271 1.90 -13.17 19.95
N THR A 272 1.39 -12.24 20.77
CA THR A 272 1.11 -12.50 22.20
C THR A 272 -0.38 -12.76 22.47
N ASN A 273 -1.23 -12.65 21.46
CA ASN A 273 -2.67 -12.63 21.63
C ASN A 273 -3.38 -13.62 20.68
N PRO A 274 -3.55 -14.89 21.11
CA PRO A 274 -4.07 -15.94 20.24
C PRO A 274 -5.52 -15.70 19.76
N SER A 275 -6.28 -14.80 20.41
CA SER A 275 -7.65 -14.45 19.99
C SER A 275 -7.73 -13.58 18.72
N LYS A 276 -6.65 -12.88 18.36
CA LYS A 276 -6.66 -11.90 17.28
C LYS A 276 -5.80 -12.29 16.09
N GLU A 277 -4.93 -13.27 16.28
CA GLU A 277 -3.83 -13.55 15.39
C GLU A 277 -4.15 -14.72 14.46
N LYS A 278 -3.71 -14.60 13.20
CA LYS A 278 -3.90 -15.63 12.20
C LYS A 278 -2.71 -15.71 11.27
N ALA A 279 -2.38 -16.92 10.81
CA ALA A 279 -1.31 -17.16 9.84
C ALA A 279 -1.48 -16.35 8.53
N GLU A 280 -2.74 -16.10 8.11
CA GLU A 280 -3.03 -15.28 6.91
C GLU A 280 -2.46 -13.85 7.03
N PHE A 281 -2.52 -13.24 8.21
CA PHE A 281 -2.04 -11.86 8.41
C PHE A 281 -0.53 -11.80 8.47
N GLU A 282 0.13 -12.83 9.02
CA GLU A 282 1.58 -12.94 9.01
C GLU A 282 2.12 -12.95 7.58
N GLN A 283 1.60 -13.86 6.74
CA GLN A 283 1.95 -13.94 5.33
C GLN A 283 1.68 -12.61 4.61
N SER A 284 0.53 -12.00 4.87
CA SER A 284 0.19 -10.71 4.27
C SER A 284 1.16 -9.60 4.66
N ILE A 285 1.60 -9.55 5.92
CA ILE A 285 2.56 -8.55 6.40
C ILE A 285 3.91 -8.72 5.71
N VAL A 286 4.39 -9.96 5.54
CA VAL A 286 5.64 -10.24 4.81
C VAL A 286 5.55 -9.73 3.37
N GLU A 287 4.45 -10.03 2.69
CA GLU A 287 4.20 -9.56 1.31
C GLU A 287 4.10 -8.03 1.24
N ASP A 288 3.40 -7.39 2.18
CA ASP A 288 3.26 -5.93 2.24
C ASP A 288 4.62 -5.24 2.47
N LEU A 289 5.48 -5.81 3.32
CA LEU A 289 6.84 -5.29 3.53
C LEU A 289 7.70 -5.45 2.28
N ALA A 290 7.60 -6.58 1.58
CA ALA A 290 8.30 -6.81 0.31
C ALA A 290 7.85 -5.80 -0.77
N LEU A 291 6.55 -5.52 -0.86
CA LEU A 291 5.99 -4.50 -1.77
C LEU A 291 6.53 -3.09 -1.47
N LEU A 292 6.82 -2.79 -0.20
CA LEU A 292 7.43 -1.52 0.19
C LEU A 292 8.96 -1.47 -0.05
N GLY A 293 9.57 -2.54 -0.55
CA GLY A 293 11.03 -2.67 -0.66
C GLY A 293 11.72 -2.79 0.71
N ILE A 294 10.97 -3.13 1.76
CA ILE A 294 11.47 -3.24 3.13
C ILE A 294 11.99 -4.65 3.34
N LYS A 295 13.28 -4.73 3.68
CA LYS A 295 14.01 -5.97 3.92
C LYS A 295 14.55 -5.96 5.33
N ALA A 296 14.08 -6.91 6.13
CA ALA A 296 14.61 -7.18 7.46
C ALA A 296 15.96 -7.91 7.36
N ASP A 297 16.85 -7.67 8.32
CA ASP A 297 18.08 -8.44 8.49
C ASP A 297 17.82 -9.77 9.22
N ALA A 298 16.79 -9.80 10.07
CA ALA A 298 16.27 -11.00 10.68
C ALA A 298 14.78 -10.85 11.01
N THR A 299 14.09 -11.99 11.06
CA THR A 299 12.70 -12.10 11.47
C THR A 299 12.60 -12.98 12.70
N SER A 300 11.75 -12.58 13.65
CA SER A 300 11.52 -13.31 14.90
C SER A 300 10.06 -13.22 15.32
N TYR A 301 9.69 -13.97 16.36
CA TYR A 301 8.35 -14.01 16.91
C TYR A 301 8.42 -13.86 18.42
N THR A 302 7.52 -13.08 19.02
CA THR A 302 7.46 -12.98 20.49
C THR A 302 7.21 -14.35 21.13
N SER A 303 6.45 -15.23 20.47
CA SER A 303 6.16 -16.58 20.95
C SER A 303 7.39 -17.51 21.00
N ASP A 304 8.47 -17.20 20.29
CA ASP A 304 9.75 -17.92 20.44
C ASP A 304 10.38 -17.68 21.83
N TYR A 305 9.94 -16.64 22.54
CA TYR A 305 10.45 -16.24 23.85
C TYR A 305 9.49 -16.55 25.01
N PHE A 306 8.38 -17.27 24.78
CA PHE A 306 7.39 -17.53 25.84
C PHE A 306 7.99 -18.27 27.05
N ASP A 307 8.89 -19.21 26.83
CA ASP A 307 9.59 -19.91 27.91
C ASP A 307 10.42 -18.92 28.76
N GLN A 308 11.22 -18.03 28.14
CA GLN A 308 11.99 -17.00 28.84
C GLN A 308 11.08 -15.97 29.53
N LEU A 309 10.02 -15.54 28.85
CA LEU A 309 9.06 -14.58 29.39
C LEU A 309 8.36 -15.13 30.64
N GLN A 310 8.05 -16.43 30.69
CA GLN A 310 7.47 -17.07 31.86
C GLN A 310 8.48 -17.14 33.01
N GLN A 311 9.74 -17.46 32.72
CA GLN A 311 10.82 -17.46 33.70
C GLN A 311 11.02 -16.07 34.32
N TYR A 312 10.98 -15.01 33.50
CA TYR A 312 11.05 -13.63 34.00
C TYR A 312 9.84 -13.24 34.84
N ALA A 313 8.63 -13.71 34.53
CA ALA A 313 7.47 -13.50 35.39
C ALA A 313 7.66 -14.16 36.77
N VAL A 314 8.14 -15.41 36.79
CA VAL A 314 8.50 -16.11 38.04
C VAL A 314 9.57 -15.33 38.82
N GLN A 315 10.59 -14.82 38.14
CA GLN A 315 11.62 -13.99 38.77
C GLN A 315 11.03 -12.72 39.39
N MET A 316 10.13 -12.01 38.69
CA MET A 316 9.49 -10.81 39.26
C MET A 316 8.65 -11.11 40.49
N ILE A 317 7.93 -12.24 40.49
CA ILE A 317 7.15 -12.68 41.66
C ILE A 317 8.10 -12.95 42.84
N LYS A 318 9.20 -13.70 42.61
CA LYS A 318 10.21 -13.99 43.64
C LYS A 318 10.89 -12.74 44.20
N LEU A 319 11.08 -11.71 43.38
CA LEU A 319 11.62 -10.42 43.79
C LEU A 319 10.58 -9.52 44.50
N GLY A 320 9.34 -9.97 44.67
CA GLY A 320 8.25 -9.18 45.23
C GLY A 320 7.78 -8.04 44.31
N LYS A 321 8.20 -8.05 43.05
CA LYS A 321 7.87 -7.04 42.03
C LYS A 321 6.64 -7.43 41.18
N ALA A 322 6.01 -8.55 41.46
CA ALA A 322 4.75 -8.97 40.86
C ALA A 322 3.95 -9.83 41.83
N TYR A 323 2.62 -9.86 41.68
CA TYR A 323 1.70 -10.64 42.51
C TYR A 323 0.53 -11.17 41.69
N ALA A 324 -0.10 -12.24 42.17
CA ALA A 324 -1.32 -12.77 41.58
C ALA A 324 -2.57 -12.02 42.09
N ASP A 325 -3.50 -11.72 41.20
CA ASP A 325 -4.72 -10.96 41.50
C ASP A 325 -5.95 -11.61 40.86
N ASP A 326 -6.98 -11.87 41.67
CA ASP A 326 -8.30 -12.40 41.27
C ASP A 326 -9.40 -11.33 41.32
N THR A 327 -9.04 -10.05 41.47
CA THR A 327 -10.01 -8.96 41.46
C THR A 327 -10.73 -8.90 40.12
N GLU A 328 -12.07 -8.87 40.16
CA GLU A 328 -12.92 -8.72 38.98
C GLU A 328 -12.51 -7.52 38.12
N GLN A 329 -12.55 -7.68 36.80
CA GLN A 329 -11.94 -6.73 35.86
C GLN A 329 -12.47 -5.29 36.01
N GLU A 330 -13.79 -5.13 36.23
CA GLU A 330 -14.40 -3.81 36.40
C GLU A 330 -13.96 -3.15 37.70
N VAL A 331 -13.87 -3.92 38.79
CA VAL A 331 -13.40 -3.47 40.10
C VAL A 331 -11.91 -3.10 40.03
N MET A 332 -11.10 -3.93 39.38
CA MET A 332 -9.68 -3.64 39.15
C MET A 332 -9.50 -2.34 38.37
N ARG A 333 -10.33 -2.11 37.35
CA ARG A 333 -10.30 -0.87 36.56
C ARG A 333 -10.61 0.34 37.43
N ASP A 334 -11.65 0.26 38.27
CA ASP A 334 -12.03 1.34 39.19
C ASP A 334 -10.94 1.61 40.23
N GLN A 335 -10.45 0.57 40.90
CA GLN A 335 -9.35 0.66 41.86
C GLN A 335 -8.12 1.35 41.26
N ARG A 336 -7.70 0.93 40.05
CA ARG A 336 -6.59 1.57 39.33
C ARG A 336 -6.87 3.03 38.98
N MET A 337 -8.10 3.38 38.63
CA MET A 337 -8.47 4.77 38.34
C MET A 337 -8.43 5.66 39.58
N ASN A 338 -8.81 5.11 40.73
CA ASN A 338 -8.91 5.82 42.01
C ASN A 338 -7.66 5.71 42.90
N GLY A 339 -6.64 4.96 42.46
CA GLY A 339 -5.38 4.84 43.20
C GLY A 339 -5.44 3.85 44.37
N VAL A 340 -6.39 2.91 44.35
CA VAL A 340 -6.65 1.95 45.42
C VAL A 340 -5.88 0.66 45.17
N ALA A 341 -5.18 0.18 46.19
CA ALA A 341 -4.47 -1.10 46.14
C ALA A 341 -5.46 -2.28 46.03
N SER A 342 -5.11 -3.31 45.24
CA SER A 342 -5.84 -4.58 45.29
C SER A 342 -5.69 -5.22 46.68
N ALA A 343 -6.73 -5.89 47.16
CA ALA A 343 -6.66 -6.69 48.38
C ALA A 343 -5.63 -7.83 48.27
N ARG A 344 -5.27 -8.22 47.04
CA ARG A 344 -4.25 -9.25 46.74
C ARG A 344 -2.84 -8.68 46.56
N ARG A 345 -2.65 -7.36 46.67
CA ARG A 345 -1.35 -6.74 46.41
C ARG A 345 -0.24 -7.30 47.28
N GLU A 346 -0.53 -7.61 48.54
CA GLU A 346 0.43 -8.17 49.50
C GLU A 346 0.33 -9.70 49.63
N LEU A 347 -0.15 -10.40 48.60
CA LEU A 347 -0.15 -11.86 48.56
C LEU A 347 1.29 -12.38 48.73
N PRO A 348 1.53 -13.40 49.58
CA PRO A 348 2.86 -13.98 49.72
C PRO A 348 3.42 -14.50 48.39
N VAL A 349 4.75 -14.49 48.26
CA VAL A 349 5.46 -14.95 47.05
C VAL A 349 5.06 -16.38 46.67
N ASP A 350 5.05 -17.30 47.63
CA ASP A 350 4.74 -18.71 47.39
C ASP A 350 3.30 -18.91 46.92
N GLU A 351 2.36 -18.14 47.46
CA GLU A 351 0.97 -18.19 47.00
C GLU A 351 0.83 -17.60 45.60
N SER A 352 1.51 -16.49 45.30
CA SER A 352 1.51 -15.91 43.94
C SER A 352 2.08 -16.88 42.91
N LEU A 353 3.15 -17.61 43.26
CA LEU A 353 3.72 -18.65 42.40
C LEU A 353 2.76 -19.82 42.20
N ALA A 354 2.06 -20.25 43.26
CA ALA A 354 1.05 -21.30 43.17
C ALA A 354 -0.11 -20.89 42.25
N ARG A 355 -0.62 -19.65 42.38
CA ARG A 355 -1.65 -19.12 41.47
C ARG A 355 -1.16 -19.00 40.04
N PHE A 356 0.09 -18.59 39.82
CA PHE A 356 0.66 -18.53 38.46
C PHE A 356 0.77 -19.92 37.82
N ALA A 357 1.15 -20.94 38.59
CA ALA A 357 1.14 -22.32 38.13
C ALA A 357 -0.29 -22.81 37.82
N GLU A 358 -1.27 -22.47 38.66
CA GLU A 358 -2.68 -22.78 38.43
C GLU A 358 -3.21 -22.11 37.15
N MET A 359 -2.87 -20.84 36.91
CA MET A 359 -3.20 -20.12 35.67
C MET A 359 -2.71 -20.89 34.43
N ALA A 360 -1.51 -21.47 34.49
CA ALA A 360 -0.91 -22.21 33.38
C ALA A 360 -1.69 -23.49 33.01
N THR A 361 -2.51 -24.03 33.92
CA THR A 361 -3.38 -25.18 33.62
C THR A 361 -4.59 -24.82 32.77
N GLY A 362 -4.99 -23.54 32.73
CA GLY A 362 -6.23 -23.10 32.10
C GLY A 362 -7.51 -23.57 32.80
N SER A 363 -7.42 -24.06 34.05
CA SER A 363 -8.57 -24.50 34.85
C SER A 363 -9.57 -23.36 35.11
N ALA A 364 -10.76 -23.71 35.58
CA ALA A 364 -11.77 -22.72 35.98
C ALA A 364 -11.25 -21.78 37.08
N GLU A 365 -10.43 -22.30 38.01
CA GLU A 365 -9.79 -21.49 39.04
C GLU A 365 -8.67 -20.62 38.45
N GLY A 366 -7.78 -21.19 37.64
CA GLY A 366 -6.68 -20.46 37.00
C GLY A 366 -7.16 -19.26 36.17
N LYS A 367 -8.30 -19.39 35.49
CA LYS A 367 -8.95 -18.33 34.70
C LYS A 367 -9.37 -17.10 35.51
N ARG A 368 -9.51 -17.22 36.83
CA ARG A 368 -9.85 -16.09 37.72
C ARG A 368 -8.65 -15.19 38.00
N TRP A 369 -7.43 -15.71 37.82
CA TRP A 369 -6.20 -15.03 38.21
C TRP A 369 -5.51 -14.35 37.03
N CYS A 370 -4.85 -13.24 37.32
CA CYS A 370 -3.85 -12.61 36.47
C CYS A 370 -2.59 -12.30 37.28
N ILE A 371 -1.47 -12.02 36.63
CA ILE A 371 -0.29 -11.48 37.31
C ILE A 371 -0.19 -10.00 37.02
N ARG A 372 0.02 -9.20 38.06
CA ARG A 372 0.22 -7.77 38.00
C ARG A 372 1.63 -7.42 38.45
N ALA A 373 2.26 -6.46 37.78
CA ALA A 373 3.47 -5.84 38.29
C ALA A 373 3.14 -5.05 39.57
N LYS A 374 4.02 -5.09 40.56
CA LYS A 374 3.94 -4.30 41.80
C LYS A 374 4.80 -3.05 41.63
N MET A 375 4.18 -1.98 41.15
CA MET A 375 4.81 -0.71 40.78
C MET A 375 4.39 0.37 41.77
N SER A 376 3.32 1.10 41.44
CA SER A 376 2.67 2.08 42.31
C SER A 376 1.16 1.83 42.28
N VAL A 377 0.45 2.28 43.29
CA VAL A 377 -1.03 2.24 43.31
C VAL A 377 -1.63 3.56 42.84
N ASP A 378 -0.97 4.68 43.10
CA ASP A 378 -1.51 6.03 43.01
C ASP A 378 -0.72 6.98 42.11
N ASP A 379 0.31 6.48 41.40
CA ASP A 379 1.14 7.28 40.48
C ASP A 379 0.28 8.15 39.54
N PRO A 380 0.60 9.44 39.33
CA PRO A 380 -0.16 10.28 38.41
C PRO A 380 -0.23 9.70 36.99
N ASN A 381 0.79 8.96 36.57
CA ASN A 381 0.77 8.15 35.37
C ASN A 381 0.07 6.80 35.62
N LYS A 382 -1.17 6.70 35.15
CA LYS A 382 -2.03 5.51 35.29
C LYS A 382 -1.44 4.23 34.66
N ALA A 383 -0.49 4.34 33.73
CA ALA A 383 0.21 3.18 33.17
C ALA A 383 1.09 2.46 34.20
N LEU A 384 1.59 3.18 35.22
CA LEU A 384 2.43 2.65 36.30
C LEU A 384 1.61 2.08 37.47
N ARG A 385 0.28 2.13 37.38
CA ARG A 385 -0.61 1.64 38.43
C ARG A 385 -0.83 0.14 38.34
N ASP A 386 0.09 -0.63 38.92
CA ASP A 386 0.14 -2.09 38.97
C ASP A 386 -0.46 -2.77 37.71
N PRO A 387 0.14 -2.60 36.53
CA PRO A 387 -0.40 -3.12 35.27
C PRO A 387 -0.35 -4.65 35.21
N VAL A 388 -1.33 -5.25 34.53
CA VAL A 388 -1.35 -6.70 34.25
C VAL A 388 -0.21 -7.05 33.28
N ILE A 389 0.57 -8.06 33.63
CA ILE A 389 1.71 -8.56 32.86
C ILE A 389 1.47 -9.97 32.28
N TYR A 390 0.58 -10.75 32.89
CA TYR A 390 0.16 -12.06 32.39
C TYR A 390 -1.33 -12.29 32.61
N ARG A 391 -1.95 -12.99 31.67
CA ARG A 391 -3.38 -13.36 31.69
C ARG A 391 -3.59 -14.75 31.13
N VAL A 392 -4.71 -15.39 31.49
CA VAL A 392 -5.15 -16.65 30.88
C VAL A 392 -5.86 -16.38 29.56
N ASN A 393 -5.58 -17.22 28.55
CA ASN A 393 -6.34 -17.32 27.31
C ASN A 393 -6.36 -18.79 26.87
N ASP A 394 -7.54 -19.38 26.76
CA ASP A 394 -7.68 -20.82 26.50
C ASP A 394 -7.59 -21.18 25.01
N LEU A 395 -7.58 -20.16 24.14
CA LEU A 395 -7.51 -20.36 22.69
C LEU A 395 -6.12 -20.89 22.26
N PRO A 396 -6.06 -21.80 21.29
CA PRO A 396 -4.81 -22.22 20.67
C PRO A 396 -4.10 -21.04 19.99
N HIS A 397 -2.79 -20.97 20.17
CA HIS A 397 -1.93 -20.02 19.47
C HIS A 397 -1.65 -20.49 18.05
N HIS A 398 -1.60 -19.56 17.09
CA HIS A 398 -1.42 -19.91 15.67
C HIS A 398 -0.10 -20.66 15.38
N ARG A 399 1.00 -20.33 16.08
CA ARG A 399 2.30 -21.04 16.01
C ARG A 399 2.48 -22.18 17.02
N THR A 400 2.26 -21.90 18.31
CA THR A 400 2.57 -22.86 19.40
C THR A 400 1.40 -23.76 19.77
N GLY A 401 0.27 -23.70 19.05
CA GLY A 401 -0.90 -24.52 19.30
C GLY A 401 -1.44 -24.38 20.73
N ALA A 402 -1.82 -25.51 21.33
CA ALA A 402 -2.36 -25.55 22.69
C ALA A 402 -1.29 -25.62 23.80
N LYS A 403 0.01 -25.45 23.49
CA LYS A 403 1.11 -25.54 24.48
C LYS A 403 0.93 -24.57 25.64
N TRP A 404 0.37 -23.38 25.36
CA TRP A 404 0.27 -22.29 26.33
C TRP A 404 -1.19 -21.93 26.63
N LYS A 405 -1.48 -21.70 27.91
CA LYS A 405 -2.77 -21.20 28.41
C LYS A 405 -2.67 -19.83 29.06
N ILE A 406 -1.44 -19.37 29.31
CA ILE A 406 -1.13 -18.05 29.82
C ILE A 406 -0.27 -17.30 28.82
N TYR A 407 -0.55 -16.01 28.66
CA TYR A 407 0.13 -15.18 27.69
C TYR A 407 0.56 -13.86 28.35
N PRO A 408 1.78 -13.38 28.05
CA PRO A 408 2.23 -12.09 28.52
C PRO A 408 1.44 -10.97 27.86
N THR A 409 1.35 -9.82 28.52
CA THR A 409 0.84 -8.59 27.88
C THR A 409 1.95 -7.92 27.08
N TYR A 410 1.55 -7.11 26.09
CA TYR A 410 2.46 -6.32 25.26
C TYR A 410 3.47 -5.52 26.10
N ASP A 411 3.01 -4.85 27.16
CA ASP A 411 3.87 -3.98 27.97
C ASP A 411 4.90 -4.75 28.81
N PHE A 412 4.71 -6.05 29.00
CA PHE A 412 5.71 -6.93 29.62
C PHE A 412 6.62 -7.57 28.56
N ALA A 413 6.04 -8.15 27.51
CA ALA A 413 6.80 -8.88 26.50
C ALA A 413 7.72 -7.98 25.68
N CYS A 414 7.21 -6.83 25.21
CA CYS A 414 7.93 -5.93 24.32
C CYS A 414 9.29 -5.48 24.89
N PRO A 415 9.41 -4.92 26.12
CA PRO A 415 10.70 -4.52 26.66
C PRO A 415 11.65 -5.71 26.86
N VAL A 416 11.15 -6.84 27.37
CA VAL A 416 11.99 -8.03 27.62
C VAL A 416 12.58 -8.53 26.31
N VAL A 417 11.77 -8.72 25.28
CA VAL A 417 12.24 -9.26 24.00
C VAL A 417 13.10 -8.23 23.24
N ASP A 418 12.78 -6.94 23.30
CA ASP A 418 13.68 -5.89 22.76
C ASP A 418 15.06 -5.96 23.43
N SER A 419 15.13 -6.21 24.73
CA SER A 419 16.39 -6.39 25.45
C SER A 419 17.16 -7.62 24.97
N LEU A 420 16.48 -8.77 24.88
CA LEU A 420 17.07 -10.06 24.45
C LEU A 420 17.57 -10.04 23.00
N GLU A 421 16.85 -9.37 22.09
CA GLU A 421 17.19 -9.28 20.67
C GLU A 421 18.28 -8.26 20.34
N GLY A 422 18.82 -7.59 21.36
CA GLY A 422 19.83 -6.57 21.14
C GLY A 422 19.28 -5.25 20.59
N VAL A 423 17.95 -5.03 20.57
CA VAL A 423 17.35 -3.76 20.15
C VAL A 423 17.94 -2.63 20.98
N THR A 424 18.52 -1.64 20.31
CA THR A 424 19.11 -0.46 20.95
C THR A 424 18.11 0.69 21.05
N HIS A 425 17.32 0.87 19.99
CA HIS A 425 16.36 1.96 19.85
C HIS A 425 15.00 1.39 19.46
N ALA A 426 14.08 1.39 20.42
CA ALA A 426 12.70 1.00 20.23
C ALA A 426 11.89 2.21 19.72
N LEU A 427 11.68 2.28 18.40
CA LEU A 427 10.89 3.36 17.82
C LEU A 427 9.39 3.07 18.03
N ARG A 428 8.67 4.03 18.61
CA ARG A 428 7.23 3.90 18.95
C ARG A 428 6.47 5.17 18.60
N THR A 429 5.16 5.06 18.39
CA THR A 429 4.32 6.24 18.19
C THR A 429 4.07 6.97 19.50
N ASN A 430 3.95 8.30 19.45
CA ASN A 430 3.71 9.16 20.63
C ASN A 430 2.49 8.74 21.49
N GLU A 431 1.54 8.00 20.94
CA GLU A 431 0.36 7.48 21.66
C GLU A 431 0.72 6.53 22.81
N TYR A 432 1.94 5.96 22.78
CA TYR A 432 2.45 5.08 23.82
C TYR A 432 3.37 5.79 24.82
N ARG A 433 3.54 7.11 24.72
CA ARG A 433 4.51 7.87 25.55
C ARG A 433 4.32 7.65 27.04
N ASP A 434 3.07 7.60 27.52
CA ASP A 434 2.76 7.34 28.93
C ASP A 434 3.22 5.94 29.39
N ARG A 435 3.46 5.00 28.46
CA ARG A 435 3.98 3.66 28.75
C ARG A 435 5.50 3.57 28.65
N ASN A 436 6.20 4.63 28.28
CA ASN A 436 7.67 4.62 28.22
C ASN A 436 8.31 4.43 29.61
N PRO A 437 7.82 5.07 30.69
CA PRO A 437 8.32 4.78 32.04
C PRO A 437 8.02 3.33 32.47
N GLN A 438 6.87 2.78 32.07
CA GLN A 438 6.53 1.37 32.34
C GLN A 438 7.51 0.43 31.63
N TYR A 439 7.82 0.70 30.37
CA TYR A 439 8.80 -0.03 29.58
C TYR A 439 10.17 -0.05 30.27
N GLN A 440 10.66 1.11 30.72
CA GLN A 440 11.94 1.21 31.43
C GLN A 440 11.93 0.48 32.77
N TRP A 441 10.83 0.56 33.50
CA TRP A 441 10.66 -0.14 34.78
C TRP A 441 10.74 -1.66 34.62
N MET A 442 10.16 -2.24 33.56
CA MET A 442 10.25 -3.68 33.31
C MET A 442 11.71 -4.14 33.13
N LEU A 443 12.51 -3.33 32.42
CA LEU A 443 13.94 -3.60 32.24
C LEU A 443 14.71 -3.50 33.57
N ASP A 444 14.45 -2.47 34.38
CA ASP A 444 15.08 -2.31 35.70
C ASP A 444 14.67 -3.40 36.68
N ALA A 445 13.39 -3.77 36.67
CA ALA A 445 12.82 -4.78 37.55
C ALA A 445 13.54 -6.12 37.42
N LEU A 446 13.91 -6.46 36.18
CA LEU A 446 14.58 -7.69 35.78
C LEU A 446 16.10 -7.56 35.60
N SER A 447 16.66 -6.36 35.79
CA SER A 447 18.08 -6.06 35.56
C SER A 447 18.55 -6.42 34.14
N LEU A 448 17.70 -6.10 33.16
CA LEU A 448 17.96 -6.34 31.74
C LEU A 448 18.69 -5.17 31.08
N ARG A 449 19.30 -5.42 29.93
CA ARG A 449 19.94 -4.39 29.11
C ARG A 449 18.91 -3.32 28.74
N LYS A 450 19.28 -2.06 28.96
CA LYS A 450 18.46 -0.90 28.61
C LYS A 450 18.27 -0.78 27.10
N VAL A 451 17.10 -0.31 26.72
CA VAL A 451 16.71 -0.01 25.34
C VAL A 451 16.13 1.39 25.34
N ASP A 452 16.65 2.25 24.49
CA ASP A 452 16.19 3.63 24.39
C ASP A 452 14.89 3.68 23.59
N VAL A 453 13.88 4.35 24.12
CA VAL A 453 12.60 4.53 23.41
C VAL A 453 12.64 5.85 22.66
N TRP A 454 12.40 5.79 21.36
CA TRP A 454 12.37 6.96 20.50
C TRP A 454 10.97 7.16 19.92
N ASP A 455 10.30 8.21 20.38
CA ASP A 455 8.91 8.49 20.03
C ASP A 455 8.81 9.26 18.69
N PHE A 456 7.85 8.89 17.84
CA PHE A 456 7.50 9.64 16.64
C PHE A 456 6.01 9.89 16.50
N GLY A 457 5.66 11.01 15.85
CA GLY A 457 4.27 11.36 15.58
C GLY A 457 3.59 10.36 14.65
N ARG A 458 2.38 9.91 15.01
CA ARG A 458 1.55 9.06 14.14
C ARG A 458 1.25 9.80 12.83
N LEU A 459 1.20 9.06 11.74
CA LEU A 459 0.72 9.59 10.47
C LEU A 459 -0.81 9.74 10.52
N ALA A 460 -1.32 10.92 10.19
CA ALA A 460 -2.74 11.17 10.03
C ALA A 460 -2.94 11.90 8.69
N PHE A 461 -3.81 11.36 7.86
CA PHE A 461 -4.19 11.97 6.60
C PHE A 461 -5.59 12.57 6.73
N VAL A 462 -5.81 13.73 6.11
CA VAL A 462 -7.15 14.28 5.93
C VAL A 462 -7.95 13.32 5.03
N TYR A 463 -9.23 13.13 5.32
CA TYR A 463 -10.15 12.23 4.58
C TYR A 463 -9.81 10.74 4.60
N THR A 464 -8.87 10.29 5.45
CA THR A 464 -8.50 8.88 5.54
C THR A 464 -8.63 8.35 6.96
N LEU A 465 -9.12 7.13 7.10
CA LEU A 465 -9.25 6.45 8.39
C LEU A 465 -8.24 5.31 8.49
N LEU A 466 -7.37 5.32 9.51
CA LEU A 466 -6.35 4.28 9.72
C LEU A 466 -6.72 3.27 10.82
N SER A 467 -7.84 3.46 11.51
CA SER A 467 -8.25 2.55 12.57
C SER A 467 -8.66 1.20 11.99
N LYS A 468 -7.98 0.12 12.39
CA LYS A 468 -8.32 -1.28 12.02
C LYS A 468 -9.82 -1.57 12.19
N ARG A 469 -10.44 -1.13 13.29
CA ARG A 469 -11.87 -1.32 13.56
C ARG A 469 -12.75 -0.65 12.51
N LYS A 470 -12.42 0.58 12.11
CA LYS A 470 -13.18 1.32 11.09
C LYS A 470 -12.97 0.73 9.70
N LEU A 471 -11.74 0.38 9.34
CA LEU A 471 -11.43 -0.27 8.06
C LEU A 471 -12.16 -1.60 7.92
N LYS A 472 -12.14 -2.42 8.97
CA LYS A 472 -12.88 -3.69 9.02
C LYS A 472 -14.39 -3.48 8.77
N TRP A 473 -14.99 -2.48 9.40
CA TRP A 473 -16.40 -2.14 9.19
C TRP A 473 -16.73 -1.81 7.72
N PHE A 474 -15.90 -1.04 7.03
CA PHE A 474 -16.12 -0.73 5.60
C PHE A 474 -16.07 -1.99 4.70
N VAL A 475 -15.23 -2.98 5.05
CA VAL A 475 -15.16 -4.26 4.32
C VAL A 475 -16.40 -5.11 4.62
N GLU A 476 -16.76 -5.25 5.91
CA GLU A 476 -17.89 -6.08 6.35
C GLU A 476 -19.24 -5.55 5.84
N GLU A 477 -19.42 -4.23 5.76
CA GLU A 477 -20.63 -3.59 5.20
C GLU A 477 -20.63 -3.50 3.66
N GLY A 478 -19.60 -4.02 2.98
CA GLY A 478 -19.52 -4.03 1.52
C GLY A 478 -19.39 -2.65 0.88
N HIS A 479 -18.96 -1.63 1.63
CA HIS A 479 -18.69 -0.29 1.09
C HIS A 479 -17.43 -0.25 0.22
N VAL A 480 -16.55 -1.25 0.36
CA VAL A 480 -15.37 -1.49 -0.48
C VAL A 480 -15.31 -2.93 -0.96
N SER A 481 -14.54 -3.20 -2.02
CA SER A 481 -14.41 -4.56 -2.57
C SER A 481 -13.63 -5.51 -1.66
N GLY A 482 -12.76 -4.97 -0.80
CA GLY A 482 -11.88 -5.75 0.06
C GLY A 482 -10.81 -4.90 0.71
N TRP A 483 -9.83 -5.56 1.35
CA TRP A 483 -8.69 -4.91 1.99
C TRP A 483 -7.67 -4.36 0.99
N ASP A 484 -7.73 -4.81 -0.26
CA ASP A 484 -6.93 -4.39 -1.40
C ASP A 484 -7.65 -3.35 -2.28
N ASP A 485 -8.84 -2.88 -1.89
CA ASP A 485 -9.56 -1.84 -2.62
C ASP A 485 -8.65 -0.59 -2.79
N PRO A 486 -8.50 -0.02 -4.00
CA PRO A 486 -7.63 1.14 -4.23
C PRO A 486 -7.97 2.39 -3.40
N ARG A 487 -9.18 2.46 -2.84
CA ARG A 487 -9.60 3.55 -1.93
C ARG A 487 -9.14 3.34 -0.49
N PHE A 488 -8.71 2.13 -0.15
CA PHE A 488 -8.26 1.79 1.20
C PHE A 488 -6.81 2.21 1.43
N PRO A 489 -6.49 2.73 2.63
CA PRO A 489 -5.13 3.16 2.99
C PRO A 489 -4.22 1.99 3.39
N THR A 490 -4.60 0.76 3.03
CA THR A 490 -3.76 -0.43 3.20
C THR A 490 -2.55 -0.32 2.28
N VAL A 491 -1.46 -1.02 2.62
CA VAL A 491 -0.29 -1.09 1.74
C VAL A 491 -0.71 -1.65 0.38
N ARG A 492 -1.55 -2.68 0.36
CA ARG A 492 -2.08 -3.30 -0.87
C ARG A 492 -2.94 -2.36 -1.70
N GLY A 493 -3.96 -1.73 -1.10
CA GLY A 493 -4.82 -0.77 -1.79
C GLY A 493 -4.02 0.39 -2.37
N SER A 494 -3.03 0.88 -1.62
CA SER A 494 -2.13 1.96 -2.10
C SER A 494 -1.14 1.49 -3.16
N SER A 495 -0.67 0.24 -3.10
CA SER A 495 0.31 -0.31 -4.06
C SER A 495 -0.27 -0.48 -5.46
N LEU A 496 -1.59 -0.68 -5.59
CA LEU A 496 -2.28 -0.67 -6.88
C LEU A 496 -2.27 0.73 -7.54
N LEU A 497 -2.08 1.79 -6.75
CA LEU A 497 -1.97 3.16 -7.25
C LEU A 497 -0.52 3.56 -7.56
N PHE A 498 0.47 2.93 -6.91
CA PHE A 498 1.90 3.26 -7.03
C PHE A 498 2.77 1.99 -6.95
N PRO A 499 2.92 1.22 -8.03
CA PRO A 499 3.80 0.06 -8.03
C PRO A 499 5.26 0.50 -7.81
N PRO A 500 6.04 -0.21 -6.97
CA PRO A 500 7.45 0.12 -6.77
C PRO A 500 8.24 -0.15 -8.07
N PRO A 501 9.28 0.64 -8.35
CA PRO A 501 10.14 0.40 -9.52
C PRO A 501 10.82 -0.97 -9.38
N GLY A 502 10.52 -1.90 -10.29
CA GLY A 502 11.12 -3.23 -10.35
C GLY A 502 10.25 -4.43 -9.92
N ASN A 503 8.95 -4.24 -9.67
CA ASN A 503 8.06 -5.38 -9.34
C ASN A 503 7.81 -6.30 -10.57
N PRO A 504 8.09 -7.63 -10.49
CA PRO A 504 7.85 -8.61 -11.56
C PRO A 504 6.38 -8.83 -11.91
N LEU A 505 5.44 -8.31 -11.12
CA LEU A 505 4.00 -8.32 -11.44
C LEU A 505 3.66 -7.49 -12.71
N SER A 506 4.66 -6.86 -13.33
CA SER A 506 4.58 -6.36 -14.71
C SER A 506 4.71 -7.45 -15.80
N GLY A 507 4.78 -8.75 -15.44
CA GLY A 507 4.98 -9.80 -16.44
C GLY A 507 4.74 -11.27 -16.04
N SER A 508 3.80 -11.60 -15.15
CA SER A 508 3.45 -13.00 -14.87
C SER A 508 1.99 -13.32 -15.12
N ASN A 509 1.74 -14.17 -16.13
CA ASN A 509 0.45 -14.80 -16.41
C ASN A 509 -0.14 -15.41 -15.13
N VAL A 510 -1.31 -14.93 -14.72
CA VAL A 510 -2.19 -15.67 -13.82
C VAL A 510 -2.87 -16.74 -14.68
N THR A 511 -2.28 -17.93 -14.72
CA THR A 511 -3.01 -19.13 -15.15
C THR A 511 -3.97 -19.49 -14.04
N VAL A 512 -5.26 -19.27 -14.28
CA VAL A 512 -6.34 -19.89 -13.53
C VAL A 512 -6.34 -21.36 -13.95
N GLU A 513 -5.86 -22.26 -13.09
CA GLU A 513 -6.18 -23.69 -13.24
C GLU A 513 -7.67 -23.87 -12.93
N GLU A 514 -8.42 -24.37 -13.92
CA GLU A 514 -9.78 -24.86 -13.71
C GLU A 514 -9.76 -26.06 -12.77
N PRO A 515 -10.77 -26.23 -11.90
CA PRO A 515 -10.91 -27.44 -11.11
C PRO A 515 -11.21 -28.62 -12.02
N ALA A 516 -10.43 -29.69 -11.88
CA ALA A 516 -10.67 -30.95 -12.55
C ALA A 516 -11.98 -31.59 -12.04
N ASP A 517 -12.88 -31.89 -12.97
CA ASP A 517 -13.80 -33.04 -12.95
C ASP A 517 -13.56 -33.87 -14.21
#